data_AF-A0A933YB69-F1
#
_entry.id   AF-A0A933YB69-F1
#
_cell.length_a   1.000
_cell.length_b   1.000
_cell.length_c   1.000
_cell.angle_alpha   90.00
_cell.angle_beta   90.00
_cell.angle_gamma   90.00
#
_symmetry.space_group_name_H-M   'P 1'
#
loop_
_entity.id
_entity.type
_entity.pdbx_description
1 polymer ?
#
loop_
_entity_poly.entity_id
_entity_poly.type
_entity_poly.pdbx_seq_one_letter_code
_entity_poly.pdbx_strand_id
1 'polypeptide(L)'
;MKHYYKRVIEEKLSAREAIAFLHHPGDENLEVLDFVFELVQSQKLKAFRFGDYARWWKRRLDAIPSIRFDKGKLEITSSAKAEDVSVRIVNNGMEAFAPVRFAADLSQLDWRPVPTKPALPSDYLRSKQFNYRILLVKGIDAVLGLITKFTRTFIE
;
A
#
# COMPACT_ATOMS: atom_id res chain seq x y z
N MET A 1 15.99 8.31 12.06
CA MET A 1 14.95 7.48 11.43
C MET A 1 13.64 8.24 11.13
N LYS A 2 13.15 9.13 11.99
CA LYS A 2 11.91 9.92 11.76
C LYS A 2 11.85 10.64 10.40
N HIS A 3 12.92 11.33 10.00
CA HIS A 3 13.00 12.01 8.70
C HIS A 3 12.80 11.08 7.50
N TYR A 4 13.34 9.86 7.56
CA TYR A 4 13.16 8.87 6.50
C TYR A 4 11.68 8.50 6.35
N TYR A 5 11.01 8.16 7.45
CA TYR A 5 9.59 7.79 7.41
C TYR A 5 8.71 8.96 6.97
N LYS A 6 8.99 10.18 7.44
CA LYS A 6 8.28 11.38 6.99
C LYS A 6 8.35 11.53 5.47
N ARG A 7 9.56 11.48 4.91
CA ARG A 7 9.77 11.56 3.45
C ARG A 7 9.02 10.47 2.71
N VAL A 8 9.11 9.21 3.16
CA VAL A 8 8.42 8.08 2.51
C VAL A 8 6.90 8.25 2.57
N ILE A 9 6.35 8.72 3.68
CA ILE A 9 4.91 8.99 3.81
C ILE A 9 4.48 10.10 2.85
N GLU A 10 5.24 11.21 2.76
CA GLU A 10 4.98 12.30 1.82
C GLU A 10 5.04 11.82 0.35
N GLU A 11 6.02 10.98 0.02
CA GLU A 11 6.14 10.34 -1.31
C GLU A 11 4.92 9.46 -1.62
N LYS A 12 4.46 8.64 -0.67
CA LYS A 12 3.28 7.78 -0.85
C LYS A 12 1.99 8.57 -0.99
N LEU A 13 1.82 9.62 -0.19
CA LEU A 13 0.67 10.52 -0.25
C LEU A 13 0.60 11.24 -1.60
N SER A 14 1.71 11.80 -2.05
CA SER A 14 1.79 12.45 -3.35
C SER A 14 1.48 11.44 -4.46
N ALA A 15 2.00 10.21 -4.40
CA ALA A 15 1.70 9.16 -5.38
C ALA A 15 0.29 8.55 -5.28
N ARG A 16 -0.52 8.94 -4.28
CA ARG A 16 -1.85 8.36 -3.96
C ARG A 16 -1.80 6.85 -3.71
N GLU A 17 -0.73 6.41 -3.09
CA GLU A 17 -0.49 5.01 -2.75
C GLU A 17 -0.94 4.71 -1.31
N ALA A 18 -1.35 3.46 -1.07
CA ALA A 18 -1.61 2.99 0.28
C ALA A 18 -0.30 2.96 1.09
N ILE A 19 -0.38 3.40 2.35
CA ILE A 19 0.73 3.33 3.29
C ILE A 19 0.51 2.08 4.16
N ALA A 20 1.44 1.13 4.07
CA ALA A 20 1.44 -0.08 4.87
C ALA A 20 2.55 -0.02 5.91
N PHE A 21 2.21 -0.29 7.17
CA PHE A 21 3.16 -0.36 8.27
C PHE A 21 3.41 -1.80 8.68
N LEU A 22 4.67 -2.12 8.86
CA LEU A 22 5.13 -3.38 9.43
C LEU A 22 6.12 -3.03 10.55
N HIS A 23 5.93 -3.62 11.72
CA HIS A 23 6.77 -3.45 12.89
C HIS A 23 7.07 -4.83 13.47
N HIS A 24 8.32 -5.07 13.86
CA HIS A 24 8.69 -6.30 14.53
C HIS A 24 8.61 -6.09 16.05
N PRO A 25 8.02 -7.02 16.83
CA PRO A 25 7.85 -6.83 18.29
C PRO A 25 9.16 -6.61 19.07
N GLY A 26 10.30 -7.03 18.50
CA GLY A 26 11.62 -6.80 19.07
C GLY A 26 12.26 -5.46 18.71
N ASP A 27 11.60 -4.60 17.92
CA ASP A 27 12.15 -3.29 17.58
C ASP A 27 11.94 -2.31 18.74
N GLU A 28 13.03 -1.81 19.32
CA GLU A 28 12.99 -0.94 20.51
C GLU A 28 12.64 0.54 20.19
N ASN A 29 12.47 0.90 18.92
CA ASN A 29 12.29 2.30 18.46
C ASN A 29 10.82 2.74 18.50
N LEU A 30 10.15 2.58 19.64
CA LEU A 30 8.74 2.90 19.82
C LEU A 30 8.45 4.40 19.56
N GLU A 31 9.39 5.28 19.87
CA GLU A 31 9.25 6.72 19.64
C GLU A 31 9.22 7.11 18.15
N VAL A 32 9.76 6.25 17.28
CA VAL A 32 9.64 6.40 15.81
C VAL A 32 8.27 5.92 15.36
N LEU A 33 7.77 4.83 15.94
CA LEU A 33 6.45 4.29 15.65
C LEU A 33 5.35 5.29 16.01
N ASP A 34 5.43 5.89 17.20
CA ASP A 34 4.50 6.93 17.66
C ASP A 34 4.49 8.13 16.70
N PHE A 35 5.67 8.64 16.35
CA PHE A 35 5.81 9.72 15.38
C PHE A 35 5.13 9.39 14.02
N VAL A 36 5.31 8.16 13.55
CA VAL A 36 4.71 7.71 12.28
C VAL A 36 3.19 7.63 12.38
N PHE A 37 2.64 7.10 13.48
CA PHE A 37 1.20 7.04 13.69
C PHE A 37 0.57 8.42 13.79
N GLU A 38 1.17 9.33 14.58
CA GLU A 38 0.72 10.72 14.69
C GLU A 38 0.72 11.41 13.32
N LEU A 39 1.80 11.25 12.56
CA LEU A 39 1.92 11.82 11.22
C LEU A 39 0.80 11.32 10.30
N VAL A 40 0.52 10.02 10.26
CA VAL A 40 -0.57 9.49 9.39
C VAL A 40 -1.95 9.90 9.87
N GLN A 41 -2.20 9.93 11.18
CA GLN A 41 -3.48 10.39 11.72
C GLN A 41 -3.76 11.85 11.35
N SER A 42 -2.73 12.71 11.35
CA SER A 42 -2.85 14.11 10.94
C SER A 42 -3.34 14.29 9.49
N GLN A 43 -3.10 13.30 8.63
CA GLN A 43 -3.50 13.31 7.21
C GLN A 43 -4.96 12.90 6.99
N LYS A 44 -5.71 12.58 8.06
CA LYS A 44 -7.12 12.14 8.01
C LYS A 44 -7.35 10.95 7.07
N LEU A 45 -6.35 10.07 6.94
CA LEU A 45 -6.47 8.85 6.14
C LEU A 45 -7.34 7.83 6.87
N LYS A 46 -8.10 7.05 6.08
CA LYS A 46 -8.83 5.91 6.62
C LYS A 46 -7.85 4.79 6.98
N ALA A 47 -7.85 4.37 8.24
CA ALA A 47 -7.08 3.23 8.69
C ALA A 47 -7.76 1.91 8.30
N PHE A 48 -6.96 0.93 7.87
CA PHE A 48 -7.43 -0.41 7.54
C PHE A 48 -6.53 -1.44 8.22
N ARG A 49 -7.11 -2.54 8.70
CA ARG A 49 -6.33 -3.75 8.95
C ARG A 49 -5.99 -4.41 7.62
N PHE A 50 -4.92 -5.19 7.56
CA PHE A 50 -4.55 -5.93 6.35
C PHE A 50 -5.70 -6.80 5.82
N GLY A 51 -6.49 -7.43 6.70
CA GLY A 51 -7.67 -8.20 6.31
C GLY A 51 -8.79 -7.35 5.69
N ASP A 52 -9.01 -6.12 6.18
CA ASP A 52 -9.97 -5.19 5.59
C ASP A 52 -9.51 -4.72 4.20
N TYR A 53 -8.22 -4.40 4.08
CA TYR A 53 -7.60 -4.04 2.82
C TYR A 53 -7.68 -5.18 1.79
N ALA A 54 -7.41 -6.42 2.20
CA ALA A 54 -7.53 -7.59 1.33
C ALA A 54 -8.97 -7.82 0.85
N ARG A 55 -9.97 -7.65 1.74
CA ARG A 55 -11.38 -7.71 1.36
C ARG A 55 -11.76 -6.60 0.39
N TRP A 56 -11.29 -5.37 0.62
CA TRP A 56 -11.48 -4.25 -0.30
C TRP A 56 -10.83 -4.55 -1.66
N TRP A 57 -9.61 -5.09 -1.67
CA TRP A 57 -8.92 -5.46 -2.90
C TRP A 57 -9.69 -6.50 -3.71
N LYS A 58 -10.27 -7.50 -3.05
CA LYS A 58 -11.15 -8.48 -3.70
C LYS A 58 -12.39 -7.83 -4.30
N ARG A 59 -13.10 -6.99 -3.54
CA ARG A 59 -14.25 -6.22 -4.08
C ARG A 59 -13.86 -5.35 -5.27
N ARG A 60 -12.69 -4.72 -5.23
CA ARG A 60 -12.15 -3.93 -6.33
C ARG A 60 -11.92 -4.78 -7.59
N LEU A 61 -11.44 -6.01 -7.45
CA LEU A 61 -11.26 -6.93 -8.57
C LEU A 61 -12.61 -7.36 -9.17
N ASP A 62 -13.62 -7.54 -8.32
CA ASP A 62 -14.98 -7.92 -8.76
C ASP A 62 -15.75 -6.73 -9.38
N ALA A 63 -15.39 -5.49 -9.03
CA ALA A 63 -16.01 -4.25 -9.49
C ALA A 63 -15.49 -3.80 -10.87
N ILE A 64 -15.54 -4.69 -11.85
CA ILE A 64 -15.17 -4.38 -13.24
C ILE A 64 -16.20 -3.40 -13.81
N PRO A 65 -15.79 -2.18 -14.22
CA PRO A 65 -16.71 -1.21 -14.78
C PRO A 65 -16.88 -1.40 -16.30
N SER A 66 -18.09 -1.23 -16.80
CA SER A 66 -18.39 -0.92 -18.20
C SER A 66 -18.46 0.59 -18.35
N ILE A 67 -17.73 1.13 -19.33
CA ILE A 67 -17.57 2.58 -19.50
C ILE A 67 -18.06 2.96 -20.90
N ARG A 68 -18.98 3.92 -20.96
CA ARG A 68 -19.46 4.54 -22.20
C ARG A 68 -19.22 6.04 -22.14
N PHE A 69 -18.70 6.59 -23.23
CA PHE A 69 -18.51 8.03 -23.38
C PHE A 69 -19.14 8.48 -24.69
N ASP A 70 -20.09 9.42 -24.62
CA ASP A 70 -20.76 9.99 -25.78
C ASP A 70 -21.07 11.47 -25.55
N LYS A 71 -20.64 12.33 -26.48
CA LYS A 71 -20.89 13.79 -26.47
C LYS A 71 -20.65 14.45 -25.10
N GLY A 72 -19.54 14.12 -24.44
CA GLY A 72 -19.19 14.68 -23.14
C GLY A 72 -19.84 14.00 -21.93
N LYS A 73 -20.82 13.11 -22.15
CA LYS A 73 -21.43 12.32 -21.07
C LYS A 73 -20.64 11.05 -20.83
N LEU A 74 -20.29 10.85 -19.56
CA LEU A 74 -19.61 9.66 -19.07
C LEU A 74 -20.61 8.81 -18.29
N GLU A 75 -20.77 7.57 -18.73
CA GLU A 75 -21.54 6.55 -18.04
C GLU A 75 -20.60 5.41 -17.62
N ILE A 76 -20.54 5.16 -16.33
CA ILE A 76 -19.81 4.07 -15.70
C ILE A 76 -20.84 3.20 -15.00
N THR A 77 -20.90 1.93 -15.37
CA THR A 77 -21.77 0.95 -14.74
C THR A 77 -20.94 -0.21 -14.22
N SER A 78 -21.34 -0.80 -13.09
CA SER A 78 -20.73 -2.03 -12.58
C SER A 78 -21.78 -2.90 -11.92
N SER A 79 -21.72 -4.20 -12.21
CA SER A 79 -22.60 -5.21 -11.62
C SER A 79 -22.36 -5.34 -10.11
N ALA A 80 -21.13 -5.14 -9.64
CA ALA A 80 -20.79 -5.19 -8.22
C ALA A 80 -21.26 -3.94 -7.47
N LYS A 81 -21.75 -4.12 -6.24
CA LYS A 81 -21.96 -3.04 -5.28
C LYS A 81 -20.63 -2.76 -4.57
N ALA A 82 -19.86 -1.81 -5.08
CA ALA A 82 -18.57 -1.42 -4.52
C ALA A 82 -18.51 0.11 -4.36
N GLU A 83 -19.22 0.64 -3.36
CA GLU A 83 -19.33 2.07 -3.07
C GLU A 83 -18.00 2.72 -2.67
N ASP A 84 -17.06 1.91 -2.17
CA ASP A 84 -15.72 2.32 -1.76
C ASP A 84 -14.66 2.10 -2.86
N VAL A 85 -15.10 1.87 -4.10
CA VAL A 85 -14.24 1.73 -5.28
C VAL A 85 -14.58 2.83 -6.28
N SER A 86 -13.53 3.47 -6.79
CA SER A 86 -13.63 4.52 -7.79
C SER A 86 -12.80 4.18 -9.03
N VAL A 87 -13.25 4.67 -10.17
CA VAL A 87 -12.49 4.72 -11.41
C VAL A 87 -11.68 6.01 -11.41
N ARG A 88 -10.36 5.86 -11.57
CA ARG A 88 -9.45 6.98 -11.82
C ARG A 88 -9.47 7.29 -13.31
N ILE A 89 -9.83 8.53 -13.65
CA ILE A 89 -9.87 9.04 -15.03
C ILE A 89 -8.72 10.03 -15.18
N VAL A 90 -7.94 9.93 -16.25
CA VAL A 90 -6.80 10.81 -16.52
C VAL A 90 -6.97 11.43 -17.91
N ASN A 91 -6.83 12.75 -17.99
CA ASN A 91 -6.91 13.50 -19.24
C ASN A 91 -5.96 14.71 -19.19
N ASN A 92 -5.04 14.85 -20.15
CA ASN A 92 -4.14 16.00 -20.29
C ASN A 92 -3.43 16.42 -18.98
N GLY A 93 -2.91 15.47 -18.21
CA GLY A 93 -2.21 15.75 -16.94
C GLY A 93 -3.13 16.11 -15.77
N MET A 94 -4.44 16.08 -15.97
CA MET A 94 -5.47 16.17 -14.93
C MET A 94 -6.06 14.80 -14.66
N GLU A 95 -6.60 14.62 -13.46
CA GLU A 95 -7.31 13.42 -13.08
C GLU A 95 -8.52 13.70 -12.20
N ALA A 96 -9.49 12.79 -12.27
CA ALA A 96 -10.67 12.78 -11.45
C ALA A 96 -11.00 11.35 -11.00
N PHE A 97 -11.83 11.24 -9.96
CA PHE A 97 -12.28 9.97 -9.41
C PHE A 97 -13.79 9.93 -9.48
N ALA A 98 -14.30 8.99 -10.27
CA ALA A 98 -15.73 8.73 -10.37
C ALA A 98 -16.06 7.43 -9.64
N PRO A 99 -17.19 7.32 -8.93
CA PRO A 99 -17.67 6.04 -8.43
C PRO A 99 -17.83 5.03 -9.58
N VAL A 100 -17.73 3.73 -9.28
CA VAL A 100 -17.97 2.65 -10.27
C VAL A 100 -19.42 2.57 -10.79
N ARG A 101 -20.29 3.46 -10.30
CA ARG A 101 -21.63 3.73 -10.81
C ARG A 101 -21.81 5.24 -10.88
N PHE A 102 -21.67 5.79 -12.08
CA PHE A 102 -21.66 7.22 -12.31
C PHE A 102 -22.27 7.52 -13.68
N ALA A 103 -23.15 8.50 -13.77
CA ALA A 103 -23.73 8.95 -15.03
C ALA A 103 -23.89 10.47 -14.98
N ALA A 104 -22.94 11.18 -15.58
CA ALA A 104 -22.96 12.65 -15.62
C ALA A 104 -22.06 13.19 -16.74
N ASP A 105 -22.10 14.50 -16.93
CA ASP A 105 -21.16 15.16 -17.83
C ASP A 105 -19.74 15.11 -17.26
N LEU A 106 -18.75 14.87 -18.13
CA LEU A 106 -17.34 14.80 -17.77
C LEU A 106 -16.83 16.10 -17.12
N SER A 107 -17.45 17.25 -17.46
CA SER A 107 -17.15 18.56 -16.88
C SER A 107 -17.54 18.68 -15.40
N GLN A 108 -18.42 17.80 -14.90
CA GLN A 108 -18.87 17.81 -13.50
C GLN A 108 -17.93 17.07 -12.56
N LEU A 109 -16.90 16.41 -13.08
CA LEU A 109 -15.91 15.73 -12.27
C LEU A 109 -14.98 16.74 -11.59
N ASP A 110 -14.57 16.41 -10.36
CA ASP A 110 -13.56 17.17 -9.63
C ASP A 110 -12.17 16.88 -10.19
N TRP A 111 -11.80 17.66 -11.21
CA TRP A 111 -10.51 17.55 -11.88
C TRP A 111 -9.39 18.20 -11.07
N ARG A 112 -8.35 17.44 -10.81
CA ARG A 112 -7.14 17.88 -10.09
C ARG A 112 -5.88 17.45 -10.85
N PRO A 113 -4.75 18.15 -10.71
CA PRO A 113 -3.51 17.74 -11.36
C PRO A 113 -3.10 16.31 -10.98
N VAL A 114 -2.58 15.57 -11.95
CA VAL A 114 -1.92 14.29 -11.71
C VAL A 114 -0.65 14.56 -10.90
N PRO A 115 -0.45 13.89 -9.76
CA PRO A 115 0.74 14.10 -8.97
C PRO A 115 1.94 13.52 -9.70
N THR A 116 3.06 14.23 -9.58
CA THR A 116 4.35 13.74 -10.03
C THR A 116 4.72 12.53 -9.19
N LYS A 117 4.99 11.39 -9.85
CA LYS A 117 5.50 10.22 -9.13
C LYS A 117 6.93 10.52 -8.67
N PRO A 118 7.27 10.23 -7.40
CA PRO A 118 8.66 10.33 -6.96
C PRO A 118 9.53 9.39 -7.80
N ALA A 119 10.76 9.81 -8.06
CA ALA A 119 11.72 8.96 -8.74
C ALA A 119 11.99 7.71 -7.87
N LEU A 120 12.15 6.56 -8.53
CA LEU A 120 12.59 5.36 -7.81
C LEU A 120 13.96 5.64 -7.17
N PRO A 121 14.19 5.21 -5.92
CA PRO A 121 15.52 5.28 -5.31
C PRO A 121 16.54 4.61 -6.23
N SER A 122 17.73 5.20 -6.36
CA SER A 122 18.77 4.70 -7.27
C SER A 122 19.19 3.26 -6.97
N ASP A 123 18.99 2.80 -5.73
CA ASP A 123 19.37 1.49 -5.23
C ASP A 123 18.18 0.54 -5.03
N TYR A 124 16.99 0.82 -5.57
CA TYR A 124 15.79 0.00 -5.32
C TYR A 124 15.99 -1.48 -5.72
N LEU A 125 16.85 -1.77 -6.69
CA LEU A 125 17.20 -3.14 -7.11
C LEU A 125 17.97 -3.92 -6.04
N ARG A 126 18.62 -3.25 -5.07
CA ARG A 126 19.31 -3.89 -3.95
C ARG A 126 18.37 -4.77 -3.13
N SER A 127 17.11 -4.35 -2.98
CA SER A 127 16.08 -5.13 -2.29
C SER A 127 15.67 -6.41 -3.05
N LYS A 128 15.97 -6.48 -4.36
CA LYS A 128 15.71 -7.65 -5.22
C LYS A 128 16.90 -8.59 -5.34
N GLN A 129 18.09 -8.16 -4.90
CA GLN A 129 19.28 -9.00 -4.95
C GLN A 129 19.20 -10.09 -3.89
N PHE A 130 19.62 -11.30 -4.28
CA PHE A 130 19.71 -12.41 -3.36
C PHE A 130 20.64 -12.07 -2.20
N ASN A 131 20.11 -12.12 -0.97
CA ASN A 131 20.89 -11.92 0.23
C ASN A 131 21.34 -13.28 0.79
N TYR A 132 22.57 -13.69 0.46
CA TYR A 132 23.15 -14.96 0.90
C TYR A 132 23.16 -15.13 2.44
N ARG A 133 23.14 -14.01 3.18
CA ARG A 133 23.07 -14.05 4.65
C ARG A 133 21.79 -14.72 5.15
N ILE A 134 20.71 -14.71 4.37
CA ILE A 134 19.47 -15.42 4.70
C ILE A 134 19.74 -16.93 4.81
N LEU A 135 20.50 -17.51 3.86
CA LEU A 135 20.86 -18.94 3.93
C LEU A 135 21.80 -19.24 5.08
N LEU A 136 22.79 -18.36 5.30
CA LEU A 136 23.76 -18.52 6.39
C LEU A 136 23.07 -18.49 7.75
N VAL A 137 22.18 -17.52 8.00
CA VAL A 137 21.39 -17.42 9.24
C VAL A 137 20.53 -18.68 9.43
N LYS A 138 19.81 -19.13 8.39
CA LYS A 138 19.03 -20.37 8.45
C LYS A 138 19.89 -21.60 8.77
N GLY A 139 21.11 -21.67 8.23
CA GLY A 139 22.06 -22.73 8.52
C GLY A 139 22.51 -22.72 9.98
N ILE A 140 22.88 -21.54 10.50
CA ILE A 140 23.25 -21.36 11.90
C ILE A 140 22.09 -21.75 12.82
N ASP A 141 20.88 -21.27 12.55
CA ASP A 141 19.69 -21.58 13.35
C ASP A 141 19.38 -23.08 13.37
N ALA A 142 19.55 -23.78 12.25
CA ALA A 142 19.35 -25.23 12.17
C ALA A 142 20.37 -26.00 13.02
N VAL A 143 21.65 -25.59 12.97
CA VAL A 143 22.71 -26.20 13.79
C VAL A 143 22.46 -25.94 15.28
N LEU A 144 22.12 -24.72 15.67
CA LEU A 144 21.78 -24.37 17.04
C LEU A 144 20.55 -25.13 17.54
N GLY A 145 19.52 -25.30 16.70
CA GLY A 145 18.34 -26.09 17.01
C GLY A 145 18.68 -27.58 17.23
N LEU A 146 19.56 -28.16 16.42
CA LEU A 146 20.04 -29.54 16.60
C LEU A 146 20.82 -29.71 17.91
N ILE A 147 21.73 -28.78 18.22
CA ILE A 147 22.51 -28.79 19.47
C ILE A 147 21.57 -28.71 20.68
N THR A 148 20.57 -27.81 20.64
CA THR A 148 19.61 -27.61 21.74
C THR A 148 18.70 -28.83 21.93
N LYS A 149 18.34 -29.52 20.85
CA LYS A 149 17.57 -30.77 20.90
C LYS A 149 18.39 -31.91 21.48
N PHE A 150 19.66 -32.03 21.08
CA PHE A 150 20.59 -33.01 21.63
C PHE A 150 20.81 -32.78 23.13
N THR A 151 21.11 -31.56 23.56
CA THR A 151 21.36 -31.28 24.99
C THR A 151 20.12 -31.51 25.86
N ARG A 152 18.90 -31.28 25.36
CA ARG A 152 17.66 -31.66 26.06
C ARG A 152 17.46 -33.17 26.21
N THR A 153 17.95 -33.96 25.26
CA THR A 153 17.79 -35.43 25.27
C THR A 153 18.79 -36.11 26.22
N PHE A 154 19.81 -35.39 26.69
CA PHE A 154 20.83 -35.89 27.61
C PHE A 154 20.63 -35.43 29.07
N ILE A 155 19.58 -34.65 29.36
CA ILE A 155 19.26 -34.12 30.70
C ILE A 155 17.97 -34.75 31.27
N GLU A 156 17.30 -35.63 30.51
CA GLU A 156 16.24 -36.54 31.00
C GLU A 156 16.82 -37.94 31.20
#